data_AF-A0A7Y8I3B7-F1
#
_entry.id   AF-A0A7Y8I3B7-F1
#
_cell.length_a   1.000
_cell.length_b   1.000
_cell.length_c   1.000
_cell.angle_alpha   90.00
_cell.angle_beta   90.00
_cell.angle_gamma   90.00
#
_symmetry.space_group_name_H-M   'P 1'
#
loop_
_entity.id
_entity.type
_entity.pdbx_description
1 polymer ?
#
loop_
_entity_poly.entity_id
_entity_poly.type
_entity_poly.pdbx_seq_one_letter_code
_entity_poly.pdbx_strand_id
1 'polypeptide(L)'
;MARVQGVREKVHLPIYDSVNVEPEKQLRDAESSSTLKFFVNVQGKTKLQTNLQSASLLPHFNTFEARAMRVVISDLPPEFSDEECETEDPIPVMNNPVPPAPEVQFRQDGTTTSAVTPTNKLVFAKVTLPLNDVMERLAEARETGDDAELNPADEEVEIVDTDGNPLVLSTTGSPSPKQLIEAGGVISLSVADLEAMAEGLEKKAPPKEQLRPNNGAGNIISRLIYNTVTTFYVGEKVMIQMPTWFFPGGAGPYSESLKATTHGEPTPLATFRFAEPIFIDRQQNFRVEIEVPDSDVLKELQKIYGPLNIWVVLDGFMTRDVQ
;
A
#
# COMPACT_ATOMS: atom_id res chain seq x y z
N MET A 1 21.71 -46.08 22.30
CA MET A 1 20.38 -46.34 21.70
C MET A 1 20.57 -47.24 20.50
N ALA A 2 19.72 -48.27 20.33
CA ALA A 2 19.78 -49.16 19.18
C ALA A 2 19.43 -48.39 17.90
N ARG A 3 20.25 -48.50 16.84
CA ARG A 3 19.94 -47.97 15.51
C ARG A 3 18.91 -48.90 14.87
N VAL A 4 17.69 -48.43 14.71
CA VAL A 4 16.61 -49.20 14.07
C VAL A 4 16.74 -49.01 12.56
N GLN A 5 17.42 -49.94 11.90
CA GLN A 5 17.57 -49.94 10.45
C GLN A 5 16.27 -50.40 9.76
N GLY A 6 15.91 -49.74 8.66
CA GLY A 6 14.77 -50.12 7.82
C GLY A 6 13.41 -49.49 8.19
N VAL A 7 13.38 -48.59 9.18
CA VAL A 7 12.18 -47.81 9.49
C VAL A 7 12.21 -46.49 8.71
N ARG A 8 11.16 -46.25 7.92
CA ARG A 8 10.90 -44.94 7.29
C ARG A 8 10.14 -44.07 8.27
N GLU A 9 10.79 -43.04 8.76
CA GLU A 9 10.16 -42.06 9.63
C GLU A 9 9.49 -40.98 8.77
N LYS A 10 8.22 -40.67 9.09
CA LYS A 10 7.48 -39.54 8.53
C LYS A 10 7.43 -38.43 9.56
N VAL A 11 8.05 -37.30 9.26
CA VAL A 11 8.02 -36.10 10.10
C VAL A 11 7.13 -35.07 9.42
N HIS A 12 6.12 -34.59 10.14
CA HIS A 12 5.31 -33.47 9.66
C HIS A 12 6.17 -32.21 9.68
N LEU A 13 6.45 -31.64 8.52
CA LEU A 13 7.25 -30.43 8.39
C LEU A 13 6.74 -29.62 7.20
N PRO A 14 5.90 -28.60 7.41
CA PRO A 14 5.44 -27.74 6.33
C PRO A 14 6.63 -26.94 5.78
N ILE A 15 6.68 -26.77 4.47
CA ILE A 15 7.62 -25.86 3.81
C ILE A 15 6.90 -24.59 3.41
N TYR A 16 7.55 -23.46 3.60
CA TYR A 16 6.98 -22.16 3.26
C TYR A 16 8.00 -21.26 2.59
N ASP A 17 7.49 -20.39 1.74
CA ASP A 17 8.23 -19.30 1.15
C ASP A 17 7.32 -18.09 1.00
N SER A 18 7.90 -16.89 0.99
CA SER A 18 7.15 -15.65 0.89
C SER A 18 7.76 -14.66 -0.09
N VAL A 19 6.89 -13.82 -0.64
CA VAL A 19 7.24 -12.56 -1.29
C VAL A 19 6.88 -11.45 -0.31
N ASN A 20 7.82 -10.53 -0.09
CA ASN A 20 7.65 -9.39 0.81
C ASN A 20 7.86 -8.09 0.03
N VAL A 21 6.90 -7.19 0.14
CA VAL A 21 7.02 -5.79 -0.27
C VAL A 21 7.36 -5.01 0.99
N GLU A 22 8.51 -4.35 1.00
CA GLU A 22 8.95 -3.52 2.12
C GLU A 22 8.09 -2.26 2.24
N PRO A 23 8.06 -1.60 3.42
CA PRO A 23 7.49 -0.26 3.57
C PRO A 23 8.01 0.72 2.51
N GLU A 24 7.17 1.69 2.13
CA GLU A 24 7.49 2.77 1.17
C GLU A 24 7.82 2.29 -0.25
N LYS A 25 7.82 0.98 -0.49
CA LYS A 25 8.07 0.35 -1.79
C LYS A 25 6.80 -0.23 -2.37
N GLN A 26 6.77 -0.29 -3.70
CA GLN A 26 5.67 -0.90 -4.42
C GLN A 26 5.97 -2.36 -4.76
N LEU A 27 4.91 -3.15 -5.04
CA LEU A 27 5.03 -4.54 -5.44
C LEU A 27 5.94 -4.72 -6.67
N ARG A 28 5.95 -3.77 -7.61
CA ARG A 28 6.86 -3.79 -8.78
C ARG A 28 8.34 -3.76 -8.43
N ASP A 29 8.69 -3.17 -7.29
CA ASP A 29 10.08 -3.05 -6.84
C ASP A 29 10.55 -4.37 -6.22
N ALA A 30 9.63 -5.10 -5.58
CA ALA A 30 9.88 -6.43 -5.05
C ALA A 30 9.86 -7.52 -6.13
N GLU A 31 8.89 -7.47 -7.05
CA GLU A 31 8.75 -8.42 -8.15
C GLU A 31 8.27 -7.69 -9.42
N SER A 32 9.20 -7.49 -10.36
CA SER A 32 8.93 -6.85 -11.65
C SER A 32 8.21 -7.76 -12.66
N SER A 33 8.16 -9.05 -12.38
CA SER A 33 7.51 -10.08 -13.19
C SER A 33 6.00 -10.08 -13.01
N SER A 34 5.26 -10.53 -14.03
CA SER A 34 3.83 -10.86 -13.95
C SER A 34 3.54 -12.09 -13.08
N THR A 35 4.59 -12.80 -12.70
CA THR A 35 4.55 -14.07 -11.97
C THR A 35 5.35 -13.96 -10.69
N LEU A 36 4.69 -14.09 -9.55
CA LEU A 36 5.31 -14.24 -8.23
C LEU A 36 5.81 -15.68 -8.09
N LYS A 37 7.12 -15.85 -7.89
CA LYS A 37 7.77 -17.17 -7.83
C LYS A 37 8.16 -17.54 -6.40
N PHE A 38 7.69 -18.70 -5.96
CA PHE A 38 7.96 -19.24 -4.64
C PHE A 38 8.84 -20.47 -4.72
N PHE A 39 9.67 -20.63 -3.70
CA PHE A 39 10.71 -21.65 -3.54
C PHE A 39 11.85 -21.55 -4.56
N VAL A 40 11.89 -20.53 -5.43
CA VAL A 40 12.94 -20.36 -6.45
C VAL A 40 14.12 -19.53 -5.97
N ASN A 41 13.91 -18.62 -5.02
CA ASN A 41 14.96 -17.78 -4.46
C ASN A 41 14.87 -17.75 -2.93
N VAL A 42 15.95 -18.17 -2.26
CA VAL A 42 16.08 -18.13 -0.80
C VAL A 42 17.07 -17.07 -0.32
N GLN A 43 17.82 -16.45 -1.24
CA GLN A 43 18.84 -15.46 -0.88
C GLN A 43 18.17 -14.17 -0.42
N GLY A 44 18.69 -13.57 0.66
CA GLY A 44 18.11 -12.37 1.26
C GLY A 44 16.85 -12.60 2.08
N LYS A 45 16.30 -13.82 2.11
CA LYS A 45 15.10 -14.13 2.89
C LYS A 45 15.44 -14.51 4.33
N THR A 46 14.64 -14.04 5.27
CA THR A 46 14.72 -14.42 6.69
C THR A 46 14.09 -15.78 6.94
N LYS A 47 14.33 -16.37 8.12
CA LYS A 47 13.70 -17.64 8.54
C LYS A 47 12.17 -17.57 8.63
N LEU A 48 11.60 -16.38 8.77
CA LEU A 48 10.15 -16.17 8.79
C LEU A 48 9.56 -16.12 7.37
N GLN A 49 10.38 -15.79 6.38
CA GLN A 49 9.99 -15.74 4.97
C GLN A 49 10.13 -17.10 4.32
N THR A 50 11.21 -17.84 4.61
CA THR A 50 11.36 -19.23 4.14
C THR A 50 12.07 -20.12 5.15
N ASN A 51 11.69 -21.39 5.19
CA ASN A 51 12.43 -22.43 5.92
C ASN A 51 13.33 -23.30 5.03
N LEU A 52 13.44 -22.98 3.73
CA LEU A 52 14.38 -23.65 2.84
C LEU A 52 15.81 -23.11 3.01
N GLN A 53 16.78 -24.02 2.94
CA GLN A 53 18.21 -23.66 2.95
C GLN A 53 18.74 -23.38 1.54
N SER A 54 18.02 -23.84 0.51
CA SER A 54 18.41 -23.79 -0.89
C SER A 54 17.17 -23.69 -1.76
N ALA A 55 17.27 -22.95 -2.87
CA ALA A 55 16.20 -22.83 -3.85
C ALA A 55 15.79 -24.21 -4.40
N SER A 56 14.48 -24.44 -4.46
CA SER A 56 13.79 -25.57 -5.08
C SER A 56 14.21 -26.96 -4.59
N LEU A 57 14.98 -27.05 -3.52
CA LEU A 57 15.56 -28.31 -3.03
C LEU A 57 15.14 -28.58 -1.60
N LEU A 58 14.78 -29.83 -1.35
CA LEU A 58 14.37 -30.29 -0.04
C LEU A 58 15.57 -30.32 0.92
N PRO A 59 15.40 -29.89 2.18
CA PRO A 59 16.47 -29.95 3.19
C PRO A 59 16.80 -31.41 3.51
N HIS A 60 18.01 -31.91 3.19
CA HIS A 60 18.64 -33.21 3.55
C HIS A 60 17.83 -34.54 3.52
N PHE A 61 16.53 -34.53 3.31
CA PHE A 61 15.61 -35.67 3.39
C PHE A 61 15.39 -36.30 2.02
N ASN A 62 14.83 -37.51 2.01
CA ASN A 62 14.74 -38.33 0.80
C ASN A 62 13.57 -37.92 -0.09
N THR A 63 12.37 -37.77 0.48
CA THR A 63 11.18 -37.31 -0.25
C THR A 63 10.28 -36.44 0.63
N PHE A 64 9.58 -35.50 0.00
CA PHE A 64 8.51 -34.72 0.62
C PHE A 64 7.17 -35.14 0.03
N GLU A 65 6.23 -35.47 0.89
CA GLU A 65 4.86 -35.83 0.57
C GLU A 65 3.96 -34.60 0.83
N ALA A 66 3.80 -33.76 -0.19
CA ALA A 66 2.91 -32.60 -0.13
C ALA A 66 1.46 -33.08 -0.15
N ARG A 67 0.65 -32.66 0.83
CA ARG A 67 -0.75 -33.07 1.00
C ARG A 67 -1.72 -31.92 0.89
N ALA A 68 -1.28 -30.71 1.18
CA ALA A 68 -2.12 -29.54 1.09
C ALA A 68 -1.29 -28.31 0.75
N MET A 69 -1.96 -27.30 0.19
CA MET A 69 -1.37 -26.01 -0.10
C MET A 69 -2.27 -24.89 0.44
N ARG A 70 -1.63 -23.83 0.94
CA ARG A 70 -2.29 -22.58 1.31
C ARG A 70 -1.50 -21.40 0.78
N VAL A 71 -2.26 -20.37 0.40
CA VAL A 71 -1.75 -19.03 0.13
C VAL A 71 -2.25 -18.15 1.26
N VAL A 72 -1.35 -17.41 1.90
CA VAL A 72 -1.66 -16.49 3.00
C VAL A 72 -1.18 -15.11 2.58
N ILE A 73 -2.04 -14.11 2.68
CA ILE A 73 -1.71 -12.72 2.31
C ILE A 73 -1.89 -11.89 3.59
N SER A 74 -0.88 -11.09 3.95
CA SER A 74 -1.00 -10.16 5.07
C SER A 74 -1.82 -8.93 4.66
N ASP A 75 -2.68 -8.47 5.57
CA ASP A 75 -3.39 -7.20 5.48
C ASP A 75 -2.77 -6.22 6.48
N LEU A 76 -1.52 -5.80 6.23
CA LEU A 76 -0.87 -4.80 7.06
C LEU A 76 -1.16 -3.42 6.46
N PRO A 77 -1.37 -2.37 7.28
CA PRO A 77 -1.54 -1.02 6.78
C PRO A 77 -0.35 -0.63 5.89
N PRO A 78 -0.58 -0.01 4.73
CA PRO A 78 0.50 0.42 3.86
C PRO A 78 1.27 1.61 4.47
N GLU A 79 2.55 1.68 4.14
CA GLU A 79 3.45 2.80 4.46
C GLU A 79 3.92 3.41 3.13
N PHE A 80 3.78 4.74 3.00
CA PHE A 80 4.02 5.47 1.76
C PHE A 80 5.35 6.23 1.82
N SER A 81 6.01 6.40 0.67
CA SER A 81 7.26 7.16 0.59
C SER A 81 7.06 8.66 0.81
N ASP A 82 8.12 9.37 1.21
CA ASP A 82 8.13 10.84 1.39
C ASP A 82 8.18 11.61 0.06
N GLU A 83 7.48 11.13 -0.96
CA GLU A 83 7.52 11.75 -2.28
C GLU A 83 6.58 12.92 -2.37
N GLU A 84 7.13 14.05 -2.83
CA GLU A 84 6.41 15.29 -2.96
C GLU A 84 5.29 15.18 -4.01
N CYS A 85 4.08 15.40 -3.54
CA CYS A 85 2.86 15.54 -4.33
C CYS A 85 2.53 17.04 -4.43
N GLU A 86 2.26 17.53 -5.62
CA GLU A 86 1.85 18.91 -5.84
C GLU A 86 0.38 18.98 -6.28
N THR A 87 -0.33 20.02 -5.90
CA THR A 87 -1.65 20.35 -6.45
C THR A 87 -1.53 20.73 -7.92
N GLU A 88 -2.35 20.14 -8.81
CA GLU A 88 -2.39 20.52 -10.23
C GLU A 88 -2.85 21.98 -10.42
N ASP A 89 -3.88 22.39 -9.68
CA ASP A 89 -4.46 23.73 -9.72
C ASP A 89 -4.26 24.47 -8.37
N PRO A 90 -3.94 25.77 -8.38
CA PRO A 90 -3.83 26.56 -7.16
C PRO A 90 -5.14 26.63 -6.36
N ILE A 91 -5.06 26.43 -5.05
CA ILE A 91 -6.23 26.36 -4.15
C ILE A 91 -6.48 27.73 -3.52
N PRO A 92 -7.73 28.25 -3.50
CA PRO A 92 -8.00 29.56 -2.94
C PRO A 92 -7.74 29.59 -1.43
N VAL A 93 -7.01 30.60 -0.95
CA VAL A 93 -6.81 30.81 0.49
C VAL A 93 -8.02 31.54 1.06
N MET A 94 -8.74 30.89 1.98
CA MET A 94 -9.89 31.49 2.63
C MET A 94 -9.44 32.17 3.91
N ASN A 95 -9.71 33.46 4.06
CA ASN A 95 -9.66 34.04 5.39
C ASN A 95 -10.85 33.49 6.18
N ASN A 96 -10.62 33.00 7.39
CA ASN A 96 -11.69 32.95 8.37
C ASN A 96 -12.35 34.33 8.36
N PRO A 97 -13.69 34.44 8.25
CA PRO A 97 -14.34 35.73 8.14
C PRO A 97 -14.01 36.54 9.39
N VAL A 98 -12.95 37.34 9.31
CA VAL A 98 -12.65 38.34 10.31
C VAL A 98 -13.85 39.28 10.22
N PRO A 99 -14.65 39.43 11.30
CA PRO A 99 -15.75 40.39 11.28
C PRO A 99 -15.17 41.71 10.78
N PRO A 100 -15.81 42.36 9.80
CA PRO A 100 -15.22 43.48 9.08
C PRO A 100 -14.63 44.44 10.09
N ALA A 101 -13.31 44.66 10.01
CA ALA A 101 -12.64 45.59 10.90
C ALA A 101 -13.42 46.91 10.84
N PRO A 102 -13.83 47.50 11.98
CA PRO A 102 -14.55 48.76 11.97
C PRO A 102 -13.73 49.76 11.16
N GLU A 103 -14.38 50.50 10.26
CA GLU A 103 -13.71 51.52 9.44
C GLU A 103 -12.90 52.46 10.34
N VAL A 104 -11.57 52.31 10.33
CA VAL A 104 -10.69 53.21 11.07
C VAL A 104 -10.47 54.45 10.21
N GLN A 105 -11.26 55.49 10.45
CA GLN A 105 -11.02 56.80 9.87
C GLN A 105 -9.83 57.46 10.57
N PHE A 106 -8.67 57.45 9.93
CA PHE A 106 -7.54 58.27 10.37
C PHE A 106 -7.79 59.72 9.95
N ARG A 107 -7.98 60.61 10.92
CA ARG A 107 -7.89 62.06 10.71
C ARG A 107 -6.48 62.51 11.03
N GLN A 108 -5.72 62.92 10.01
CA GLN A 108 -4.51 63.71 10.19
C GLN A 108 -4.67 65.01 9.36
N ASP A 109 -4.64 66.14 10.04
CA ASP A 109 -4.57 67.50 9.48
C ASP A 109 -5.55 67.85 8.35
N GLY A 110 -6.84 67.58 8.56
CA GLY A 110 -7.93 68.18 7.77
C GLY A 110 -8.01 67.79 6.29
N THR A 111 -7.19 66.85 5.83
CA THR A 111 -7.18 66.36 4.45
C THR A 111 -7.44 64.85 4.47
N THR A 112 -8.52 64.41 3.83
CA THR A 112 -8.90 63.00 3.74
C THR A 112 -7.84 62.26 2.91
N THR A 113 -6.97 61.48 3.55
CA THR A 113 -6.12 60.51 2.85
C THR A 113 -6.96 59.30 2.46
N SER A 114 -6.74 58.82 1.24
CA SER A 114 -7.50 57.77 0.57
C SER A 114 -7.75 56.57 1.48
N ALA A 115 -9.01 56.11 1.51
CA ALA A 115 -9.37 54.84 2.09
C ALA A 115 -8.46 53.75 1.52
N VAL A 116 -7.84 52.96 2.41
CA VAL A 116 -7.22 51.70 2.01
C VAL A 116 -8.37 50.79 1.60
N THR A 117 -8.65 50.75 0.30
CA THR A 117 -9.61 49.79 -0.25
C THR A 117 -9.08 48.40 0.11
N PRO A 118 -9.83 47.57 0.86
CA PRO A 118 -9.47 46.17 1.00
C PRO A 118 -9.41 45.59 -0.41
N THR A 119 -8.21 45.35 -0.91
CA THR A 119 -8.03 44.62 -2.15
C THR A 119 -8.50 43.20 -1.86
N ASN A 120 -9.76 42.90 -2.19
CA ASN A 120 -10.31 41.56 -2.33
C ASN A 120 -9.64 40.83 -3.52
N LYS A 121 -8.32 40.91 -3.63
CA LYS A 121 -7.58 40.09 -4.58
C LYS A 121 -7.62 38.68 -4.02
N LEU A 122 -8.23 37.77 -4.77
CA LEU A 122 -8.15 36.35 -4.49
C LEU A 122 -6.68 35.96 -4.53
N VAL A 123 -6.26 35.26 -3.49
CA VAL A 123 -4.92 34.70 -3.36
C VAL A 123 -5.06 33.19 -3.34
N PHE A 124 -4.15 32.52 -4.02
CA PHE A 124 -4.16 31.07 -4.12
C PHE A 124 -2.90 30.49 -3.46
N ALA A 125 -2.95 29.20 -3.16
CA ALA A 125 -1.87 28.43 -2.61
C ALA A 125 -1.55 27.28 -3.56
N LYS A 126 -0.29 27.15 -3.94
CA LYS A 126 0.27 25.92 -4.48
C LYS A 126 0.81 25.11 -3.30
N VAL A 127 0.33 23.90 -3.14
CA VAL A 127 0.66 23.04 -2.00
C VAL A 127 1.51 21.87 -2.46
N THR A 128 2.63 21.65 -1.78
CA THR A 128 3.55 20.53 -2.02
C THR A 128 3.72 19.72 -0.75
N LEU A 129 3.10 18.53 -0.68
CA LEU A 129 3.10 17.67 0.51
C LEU A 129 3.74 16.30 0.22
N PRO A 130 4.44 15.68 1.18
CA PRO A 130 4.84 14.28 1.08
C PRO A 130 3.62 13.36 0.92
N LEU A 131 3.75 12.29 0.14
CA LEU A 131 2.65 11.34 -0.08
C LEU A 131 2.13 10.74 1.25
N ASN A 132 3.01 10.47 2.21
CA ASN A 132 2.60 10.01 3.54
C ASN A 132 1.65 11.01 4.23
N ASP A 133 1.98 12.30 4.19
CA ASP A 133 1.16 13.36 4.78
C ASP A 133 -0.16 13.55 4.02
N VAL A 134 -0.15 13.43 2.69
CA VAL A 134 -1.37 13.42 1.86
C VAL A 134 -2.29 12.28 2.31
N MET A 135 -1.75 11.08 2.54
CA MET A 135 -2.52 9.91 2.94
C MET A 135 -3.07 10.03 4.37
N GLU A 136 -2.29 10.60 5.31
CA GLU A 136 -2.75 10.88 6.68
C GLU A 136 -3.91 11.88 6.69
N ARG A 137 -3.75 13.01 5.98
CA ARG A 137 -4.80 14.04 5.86
C ARG A 137 -6.05 13.52 5.14
N LEU A 138 -5.87 12.65 4.14
CA LEU A 138 -6.98 12.01 3.44
C LEU A 138 -7.77 11.07 4.36
N ALA A 139 -7.09 10.37 5.27
CA ALA A 139 -7.74 9.54 6.28
C ALA A 139 -8.52 10.40 7.28
N GLU A 140 -7.91 11.47 7.80
CA GLU A 140 -8.55 12.41 8.72
C GLU A 140 -9.79 13.07 8.12
N ALA A 141 -9.68 13.64 6.92
CA ALA A 141 -10.78 14.33 6.22
C ALA A 141 -12.00 13.42 6.01
N ARG A 142 -11.77 12.11 5.82
CA ARG A 142 -12.86 11.14 5.67
C ARG A 142 -13.48 10.69 6.99
N GLU A 143 -12.70 10.66 8.07
CA GLU A 143 -13.22 10.32 9.38
C GLU A 143 -14.06 11.46 9.96
N THR A 144 -13.61 12.70 9.80
CA THR A 144 -14.33 13.90 10.24
C THR A 144 -15.49 14.25 9.30
N GLY A 145 -15.33 13.99 8.00
CA GLY A 145 -16.23 14.47 6.96
C GLY A 145 -16.02 15.96 6.61
N ASP A 146 -14.97 16.56 7.17
CA ASP A 146 -14.54 17.93 6.92
C ASP A 146 -13.28 17.95 6.04
N ASP A 147 -13.00 19.08 5.40
CA ASP A 147 -11.78 19.27 4.62
C ASP A 147 -10.54 19.29 5.53
N ALA A 148 -9.37 18.92 4.99
CA ALA A 148 -8.12 19.04 5.72
C ALA A 148 -7.61 20.50 5.66
N GLU A 149 -7.36 21.10 6.82
CA GLU A 149 -6.90 22.47 6.91
C GLU A 149 -5.36 22.57 6.91
N LEU A 150 -4.83 23.53 6.18
CA LEU A 150 -3.41 23.91 6.14
C LEU A 150 -3.23 25.37 6.54
N ASN A 151 -2.15 25.65 7.26
CA ASN A 151 -1.79 27.01 7.58
C ASN A 151 -0.97 27.59 6.41
N PRO A 152 -1.33 28.77 5.87
CA PRO A 152 -0.56 29.41 4.80
C PRO A 152 0.89 29.75 5.16
N ALA A 153 1.26 29.68 6.45
CA ALA A 153 2.62 29.86 6.94
C ALA A 153 3.46 28.58 6.95
N ASP A 154 2.86 27.42 6.64
CA ASP A 154 3.55 26.12 6.57
C ASP A 154 4.59 26.13 5.42
N GLU A 155 5.70 25.40 5.58
CA GLU A 155 6.80 25.40 4.60
C GLU A 155 6.40 24.76 3.26
N GLU A 156 5.38 23.91 3.31
CA GLU A 156 4.78 23.15 2.21
C GLU A 156 3.83 23.99 1.35
N VAL A 157 3.63 25.27 1.69
CA VAL A 157 2.67 26.17 1.03
C VAL A 157 3.37 27.32 0.33
N GLU A 158 3.23 27.39 -1.00
CA GLU A 158 3.63 28.54 -1.79
C GLU A 158 2.40 29.40 -2.16
N ILE A 159 2.33 30.61 -1.60
CA ILE A 159 1.27 31.56 -1.93
C ILE A 159 1.53 32.18 -3.31
N VAL A 160 0.57 32.04 -4.22
CA VAL A 160 0.63 32.52 -5.62
C VAL A 160 -0.51 33.48 -5.96
N ASP A 161 -0.31 34.30 -6.98
CA ASP A 161 -1.34 35.17 -7.56
C ASP A 161 -2.30 34.42 -8.51
N THR A 162 -3.28 35.11 -9.08
CA THR A 162 -4.25 34.56 -10.05
C THR A 162 -3.60 33.99 -11.31
N ASP A 163 -2.38 34.40 -11.63
CA ASP A 163 -1.61 33.97 -12.79
C ASP A 163 -0.59 32.87 -12.41
N GLY A 164 -0.59 32.40 -11.15
CA GLY A 164 0.31 31.37 -10.64
C GLY A 164 1.71 31.86 -10.27
N ASN A 165 1.94 33.18 -10.20
CA ASN A 165 3.25 33.72 -9.83
C ASN A 165 3.41 33.81 -8.31
N PRO A 166 4.59 33.45 -7.76
CA PRO A 166 4.85 33.54 -6.33
C PRO A 166 4.71 34.95 -5.77
N LEU A 167 3.96 35.10 -4.68
CA LEU A 167 3.84 36.37 -3.97
C LEU A 167 5.02 36.57 -3.02
N VAL A 168 5.88 37.55 -3.34
CA VAL A 168 7.07 37.88 -2.55
C VAL A 168 6.71 38.76 -1.34
N LEU A 169 7.28 38.44 -0.17
CA LEU A 169 7.19 39.28 1.03
C LEU A 169 7.81 40.67 0.76
N SER A 170 7.01 41.72 0.86
CA SER A 170 7.50 43.10 0.88
C SER A 170 8.11 43.41 2.25
N THR A 171 9.38 43.84 2.26
CA THR A 171 10.10 44.25 3.48
C THR A 171 9.90 45.73 3.83
N THR A 172 9.16 46.49 3.03
CA THR A 172 9.04 47.95 3.16
C THR A 172 7.61 48.40 3.53
N GLY A 173 7.36 48.48 4.83
CA GLY A 173 6.42 49.46 5.45
C GLY A 173 4.91 49.23 5.32
N SER A 174 4.44 48.23 4.58
CA SER A 174 3.03 47.80 4.60
C SER A 174 2.98 46.27 4.65
N PRO A 175 2.10 45.66 5.46
CA PRO A 175 2.02 44.22 5.55
C PRO A 175 1.71 43.66 4.17
N SER A 176 2.59 42.80 3.65
CA SER A 176 2.35 42.16 2.37
C SER A 176 1.11 41.28 2.44
N PRO A 177 0.39 41.04 1.31
CA PRO A 177 -0.73 40.10 1.28
C PRO A 177 -0.37 38.74 1.90
N LYS A 178 0.88 38.29 1.66
CA LYS A 178 1.47 37.11 2.29
C LYS A 178 1.47 37.19 3.84
N GLN A 179 1.93 38.29 4.43
CA GLN A 179 1.91 38.48 5.90
C GLN A 179 0.51 38.56 6.51
N LEU A 180 -0.48 39.10 5.77
CA LEU A 180 -1.86 39.17 6.25
C LEU A 180 -2.55 37.80 6.20
N ILE A 181 -2.17 36.98 5.22
CA ILE A 181 -2.69 35.62 5.04
C ILE A 181 -2.02 34.65 6.02
N GLU A 182 -0.70 34.77 6.25
CA GLU A 182 0.03 34.05 7.29
C GLU A 182 -0.51 34.35 8.71
N ALA A 183 -1.22 35.46 8.90
CA ALA A 183 -1.78 35.87 10.19
C ALA A 183 -3.17 35.28 10.52
N GLY A 184 -3.79 34.49 9.63
CA GLY A 184 -5.09 33.86 9.90
C GLY A 184 -5.89 33.32 8.72
N GLY A 185 -5.26 33.16 7.55
CA GLY A 185 -5.84 32.41 6.43
C GLY A 185 -5.85 30.90 6.72
N VAL A 186 -6.76 30.19 6.08
CA VAL A 186 -6.86 28.73 6.11
C VAL A 186 -6.96 28.24 4.67
N ILE A 187 -6.18 27.21 4.34
CA ILE A 187 -6.29 26.50 3.07
C ILE A 187 -7.08 25.22 3.35
N SER A 188 -8.22 25.08 2.69
CA SER A 188 -9.10 23.92 2.82
C SER A 188 -8.79 22.95 1.68
N LEU A 189 -8.27 21.76 1.99
CA LEU A 189 -8.04 20.70 1.03
C LEU A 189 -9.20 19.70 1.10
N SER A 190 -9.99 19.62 0.04
CA SER A 190 -11.06 18.63 -0.03
C SER A 190 -10.49 17.22 -0.25
N VAL A 191 -11.29 16.20 0.03
CA VAL A 191 -10.96 14.79 -0.28
C VAL A 191 -10.60 14.62 -1.77
N ALA A 192 -11.25 15.36 -2.66
CA ALA A 192 -10.98 15.29 -4.10
C ALA A 192 -9.60 15.89 -4.44
N ASP A 193 -9.22 16.97 -3.77
CA ASP A 193 -7.91 17.63 -3.98
C ASP A 193 -6.77 16.71 -3.51
N LEU A 194 -6.91 16.11 -2.31
CA LEU A 194 -5.94 15.16 -1.76
C LEU A 194 -5.80 13.90 -2.63
N GLU A 195 -6.89 13.38 -3.17
CA GLU A 195 -6.85 12.24 -4.10
C GLU A 195 -6.17 12.63 -5.42
N ALA A 196 -6.45 13.81 -5.96
CA ALA A 196 -5.81 14.30 -7.18
C ALA A 196 -4.29 14.46 -6.98
N MET A 197 -3.86 14.98 -5.82
CA MET A 197 -2.44 15.06 -5.46
C MET A 197 -1.77 13.68 -5.46
N ALA A 198 -2.40 12.66 -4.86
CA ALA A 198 -1.86 11.31 -4.84
C ALA A 198 -1.88 10.62 -6.22
N GLU A 199 -2.92 10.85 -7.03
CA GLU A 199 -3.02 10.31 -8.40
C GLU A 199 -2.02 10.97 -9.37
N GLY A 200 -1.59 12.20 -9.09
CA GLY A 200 -0.61 12.94 -9.88
C GLY A 200 0.79 12.32 -9.94
N LEU A 201 1.12 11.39 -9.02
CA LEU A 201 2.44 10.74 -8.94
C LEU A 201 2.78 9.72 -10.05
N GLU A 202 2.09 9.75 -11.20
CA GLU A 202 2.23 8.83 -12.34
C GLU A 202 2.51 7.36 -11.95
N LYS A 203 3.79 6.96 -11.91
CA LYS A 203 4.23 5.58 -11.64
C LYS A 203 4.08 5.20 -10.18
N LYS A 204 4.08 6.16 -9.28
CA LYS A 204 4.11 5.96 -7.83
C LYS A 204 2.78 6.29 -7.15
N ALA A 205 1.80 6.72 -7.93
CA ALA A 205 0.42 6.84 -7.45
C ALA A 205 -0.04 5.51 -6.82
N PRO A 206 -0.54 5.53 -5.58
CA PRO A 206 -1.15 4.37 -4.96
C PRO A 206 -2.38 3.88 -5.76
N PRO A 207 -2.70 2.58 -5.70
CA PRO A 207 -3.92 2.06 -6.29
C PRO A 207 -5.15 2.60 -5.53
N LYS A 208 -6.29 2.69 -6.23
CA LYS A 208 -7.54 3.23 -5.66
C LYS A 208 -8.00 2.50 -4.40
N GLU A 209 -7.64 1.23 -4.24
CA GLU A 209 -7.96 0.45 -3.05
C GLU A 209 -7.19 0.93 -1.81
N GLN A 210 -5.95 1.40 -1.98
CA GLN A 210 -5.16 2.03 -0.91
C GLN A 210 -5.59 3.48 -0.68
N LEU A 211 -6.00 4.18 -1.74
CA LEU A 211 -6.55 5.53 -1.61
C LEU A 211 -7.89 5.54 -0.92
N ARG A 212 -8.79 4.59 -1.18
CA ARG A 212 -10.20 4.57 -0.71
C ARG A 212 -10.53 3.28 0.05
N PRO A 213 -9.92 3.03 1.23
CA PRO A 213 -10.28 1.87 2.04
C PRO A 213 -11.77 1.94 2.38
N ASN A 214 -12.52 0.87 2.10
CA ASN A 214 -13.95 0.69 2.39
C ASN A 214 -14.98 1.38 1.46
N ASN A 215 -14.59 2.15 0.43
CA ASN A 215 -15.56 2.83 -0.45
C ASN A 215 -15.86 2.06 -1.76
N GLY A 216 -16.08 0.75 -1.67
CA GLY A 216 -16.49 -0.08 -2.81
C GLY A 216 -15.39 -0.42 -3.84
N ALA A 217 -14.15 0.08 -3.67
CA ALA A 217 -13.00 -0.32 -4.49
C ALA A 217 -12.58 -1.80 -4.27
N GLY A 218 -13.12 -2.44 -3.23
CA GLY A 218 -12.68 -3.76 -2.75
C GLY A 218 -11.45 -3.65 -1.86
N ASN A 219 -11.13 -4.73 -1.15
CA ASN A 219 -9.84 -4.84 -0.48
C ASN A 219 -8.78 -5.23 -1.54
N ILE A 220 -7.57 -4.69 -1.44
CA ILE A 220 -6.39 -5.07 -2.23
C ILE A 220 -6.27 -6.60 -2.36
N ILE A 221 -6.55 -7.32 -1.27
CA ILE A 221 -6.55 -8.77 -1.23
C ILE A 221 -7.55 -9.36 -2.21
N SER A 222 -8.77 -8.83 -2.28
CA SER A 222 -9.78 -9.27 -3.24
C SER A 222 -9.28 -9.09 -4.68
N ARG A 223 -8.68 -7.94 -5.00
CA ARG A 223 -8.11 -7.72 -6.34
C ARG A 223 -7.01 -8.72 -6.66
N LEU A 224 -6.13 -9.03 -5.71
CA LEU A 224 -5.07 -10.01 -5.89
C LEU A 224 -5.62 -11.44 -6.09
N ILE A 225 -6.51 -11.91 -5.21
CA ILE A 225 -6.99 -13.32 -5.23
C ILE A 225 -7.90 -13.64 -6.42
N TYR A 226 -8.71 -12.68 -6.88
CA TYR A 226 -9.66 -12.91 -7.97
C TYR A 226 -9.03 -12.76 -9.36
N ASN A 227 -7.88 -12.09 -9.45
CA ASN A 227 -7.17 -11.86 -10.71
C ASN A 227 -5.85 -12.62 -10.81
N THR A 228 -5.64 -13.66 -10.00
CA THR A 228 -4.44 -14.49 -10.07
C THR A 228 -4.74 -15.97 -10.22
N VAL A 229 -3.81 -16.67 -10.86
CA VAL A 229 -3.80 -18.12 -11.00
C VAL A 229 -2.59 -18.67 -10.27
N THR A 230 -2.81 -19.60 -9.35
CA THR A 230 -1.73 -20.30 -8.66
C THR A 230 -1.45 -21.64 -9.35
N THR A 231 -0.19 -21.89 -9.66
CA THR A 231 0.28 -23.12 -10.30
C THR A 231 1.40 -23.75 -9.47
N PHE A 232 1.27 -25.05 -9.17
CA PHE A 232 2.29 -25.82 -8.45
C PHE A 232 3.00 -26.78 -9.42
N TYR A 233 4.31 -26.65 -9.51
CA TYR A 233 5.19 -27.43 -10.38
C TYR A 233 6.09 -28.37 -9.58
N VAL A 234 6.26 -29.59 -10.08
CA VAL A 234 7.32 -30.52 -9.67
C VAL A 234 8.11 -30.92 -10.93
N GLY A 235 9.39 -30.57 -10.96
CA GLY A 235 10.18 -30.46 -12.17
C GLY A 235 9.59 -29.38 -13.09
N GLU A 236 9.20 -29.79 -14.29
CA GLU A 236 8.46 -28.95 -15.25
C GLU A 236 7.00 -29.40 -15.43
N LYS A 237 6.54 -30.35 -14.61
CA LYS A 237 5.17 -30.85 -14.69
C LYS A 237 4.27 -30.02 -13.79
N VAL A 238 3.20 -29.49 -14.38
CA VAL A 238 2.08 -28.90 -13.63
C VAL A 238 1.39 -30.00 -12.85
N MET A 239 1.42 -29.90 -11.53
CA MET A 239 0.68 -30.80 -10.65
C MET A 239 -0.70 -30.24 -10.35
N ILE A 240 -0.78 -28.91 -10.18
CA ILE A 240 -2.01 -28.18 -9.88
C ILE A 240 -1.98 -26.83 -10.59
N GLN A 241 -3.12 -26.43 -11.14
CA GLN A 241 -3.35 -25.08 -11.64
C GLN A 241 -4.79 -24.69 -11.31
N MET A 242 -4.97 -23.60 -10.58
CA MET A 242 -6.30 -23.10 -10.21
C MET A 242 -6.27 -21.61 -9.90
N PRO A 243 -7.42 -20.92 -9.98
CA PRO A 243 -7.52 -19.55 -9.49
C PRO A 243 -7.12 -19.45 -8.01
N THR A 244 -6.47 -18.36 -7.62
CA THR A 244 -5.94 -18.20 -6.25
C THR A 244 -7.04 -18.14 -5.19
N TRP A 245 -8.24 -17.65 -5.54
CA TRP A 245 -9.41 -17.69 -4.65
C TRP A 245 -9.86 -19.12 -4.27
N PHE A 246 -9.35 -20.16 -4.97
CA PHE A 246 -9.64 -21.57 -4.70
C PHE A 246 -8.85 -22.15 -3.53
N PHE A 247 -7.85 -21.44 -2.98
CA PHE A 247 -7.23 -21.77 -1.71
C PHE A 247 -8.12 -21.15 -0.63
N PRO A 248 -9.11 -21.89 -0.09
CA PRO A 248 -10.15 -21.30 0.75
C PRO A 248 -9.50 -20.56 1.91
N GLY A 249 -9.77 -19.26 2.00
CA GLY A 249 -9.40 -18.45 3.15
C GLY A 249 -10.28 -18.81 4.34
N GLY A 250 -9.96 -19.89 5.04
CA GLY A 250 -10.22 -20.01 6.47
C GLY A 250 -9.04 -19.37 7.19
N ALA A 251 -8.85 -18.12 6.78
CA ALA A 251 -8.25 -16.97 7.41
C ALA A 251 -8.55 -15.83 6.41
N GLY A 252 -9.83 -15.66 6.04
CA GLY A 252 -10.26 -14.64 5.08
C GLY A 252 -9.93 -13.21 5.57
N PRO A 253 -9.90 -12.23 4.65
CA PRO A 253 -9.16 -10.97 4.78
C PRO A 253 -9.69 -10.07 5.91
N TYR A 254 -8.79 -9.66 6.79
CA TYR A 254 -9.12 -8.85 7.95
C TYR A 254 -9.08 -7.36 7.62
N SER A 255 -10.27 -6.76 7.56
CA SER A 255 -10.50 -5.32 7.43
C SER A 255 -9.56 -4.45 8.28
N GLU A 256 -8.97 -3.44 7.63
CA GLU A 256 -8.23 -2.33 8.25
C GLU A 256 -9.04 -1.53 9.29
N SER A 257 -10.38 -1.73 9.39
CA SER A 257 -11.30 -0.90 10.19
C SER A 257 -12.11 -1.66 11.26
N LEU A 258 -11.61 -2.80 11.77
CA LEU A 258 -12.30 -3.62 12.78
C LEU A 258 -13.68 -4.17 12.32
N LYS A 259 -14.06 -4.03 11.04
CA LYS A 259 -15.30 -4.56 10.47
C LYS A 259 -15.00 -5.78 9.60
N ALA A 260 -15.11 -6.97 10.19
CA ALA A 260 -14.73 -8.23 9.55
C ALA A 260 -15.34 -8.44 8.15
N THR A 261 -14.53 -8.30 7.08
CA THR A 261 -14.81 -8.85 5.75
C THR A 261 -14.42 -10.33 5.73
N THR A 262 -15.20 -11.17 6.41
CA THR A 262 -14.91 -12.61 6.45
C THR A 262 -15.31 -13.29 5.14
N HIS A 263 -14.46 -14.17 4.60
CA HIS A 263 -14.91 -15.31 3.77
C HIS A 263 -15.27 -16.54 4.62
N GLY A 264 -15.35 -16.38 5.95
CA GLY A 264 -15.54 -17.42 6.96
C GLY A 264 -14.55 -17.27 8.13
N GLU A 265 -14.73 -18.07 9.18
CA GLU A 265 -13.78 -18.12 10.31
C GLU A 265 -12.48 -18.82 9.91
N PRO A 266 -11.33 -18.41 10.48
CA PRO A 266 -10.11 -19.11 10.25
C PRO A 266 -10.16 -20.56 10.74
N THR A 267 -10.34 -21.53 9.84
CA THR A 267 -10.39 -22.95 10.19
C THR A 267 -9.27 -23.71 9.50
N PRO A 268 -8.60 -24.66 10.19
CA PRO A 268 -7.65 -25.60 9.58
C PRO A 268 -8.22 -26.47 8.44
N LEU A 269 -9.52 -26.35 8.16
CA LEU A 269 -10.23 -27.01 7.06
C LEU A 269 -10.13 -26.22 5.76
N ALA A 270 -9.78 -24.94 5.82
CA ALA A 270 -9.65 -24.10 4.66
C ALA A 270 -8.21 -24.08 4.16
N THR A 271 -7.76 -25.27 3.80
CA THR A 271 -6.50 -25.48 3.12
C THR A 271 -6.86 -26.33 1.93
N PHE A 272 -6.33 -26.02 0.75
CA PHE A 272 -6.59 -26.85 -0.42
C PHE A 272 -5.90 -28.20 -0.22
N ARG A 273 -6.68 -29.23 0.12
CA ARG A 273 -6.18 -30.59 0.32
C ARG A 273 -6.15 -31.30 -1.02
N PHE A 274 -5.01 -31.88 -1.35
CA PHE A 274 -4.87 -32.68 -2.55
C PHE A 274 -5.63 -33.99 -2.37
N ALA A 275 -6.32 -34.44 -3.42
CA ALA A 275 -6.99 -35.74 -3.41
C ALA A 275 -5.97 -36.87 -3.23
N GLU A 276 -4.79 -36.72 -3.85
CA GLU A 276 -3.66 -37.61 -3.71
C GLU A 276 -2.42 -36.82 -3.31
N PRO A 277 -1.54 -37.36 -2.44
CA PRO A 277 -0.30 -36.69 -2.10
C PRO A 277 0.60 -36.52 -3.33
N ILE A 278 1.22 -35.34 -3.44
CA ILE A 278 2.24 -35.05 -4.44
C ILE A 278 3.60 -35.36 -3.84
N PHE A 279 4.30 -36.32 -4.42
CA PHE A 279 5.65 -36.69 -4.00
C PHE A 279 6.68 -35.83 -4.73
N ILE A 280 7.58 -35.24 -3.95
CA ILE A 280 8.74 -34.49 -4.44
C ILE A 280 9.99 -35.27 -3.99
N ASP A 281 10.74 -35.80 -4.93
CA ASP A 281 12.00 -36.48 -4.63
C ASP A 281 13.12 -35.46 -4.35
N ARG A 282 14.14 -35.86 -3.59
CA ARG A 282 15.29 -35.00 -3.25
C ARG A 282 15.96 -34.28 -4.42
N GLN A 283 15.94 -34.88 -5.61
CA GLN A 283 16.57 -34.34 -6.82
C GLN A 283 15.60 -33.56 -7.72
N GLN A 284 14.31 -33.56 -7.40
CA GLN A 284 13.32 -32.84 -8.18
C GLN A 284 13.23 -31.40 -7.68
N ASN A 285 13.41 -30.47 -8.61
CA ASN A 285 13.06 -29.08 -8.36
C ASN A 285 11.55 -28.97 -8.19
N PHE A 286 11.09 -28.01 -7.40
CA PHE A 286 9.68 -27.64 -7.34
C PHE A 286 9.56 -26.14 -7.18
N ARG A 287 8.42 -25.60 -7.58
CA ARG A 287 8.10 -24.18 -7.44
C ARG A 287 6.60 -23.98 -7.42
N VAL A 288 6.17 -22.92 -6.77
CA VAL A 288 4.80 -22.41 -6.90
C VAL A 288 4.89 -21.06 -7.58
N GLU A 289 3.98 -20.81 -8.49
CA GLU A 289 3.88 -19.56 -9.24
C GLU A 289 2.49 -19.00 -9.06
N ILE A 290 2.38 -17.70 -8.75
CA ILE A 290 1.12 -16.96 -8.76
C ILE A 290 1.22 -15.96 -9.91
N GLU A 291 0.44 -16.17 -10.96
CA GLU A 291 0.46 -15.37 -12.17
C GLU A 291 -0.74 -14.42 -12.24
N VAL A 292 -0.49 -13.18 -12.67
CA VAL A 292 -1.53 -12.23 -13.06
C VAL A 292 -1.68 -12.29 -14.59
N PRO A 293 -2.74 -12.92 -15.13
CA PRO A 293 -2.87 -13.13 -16.57
C PRO A 293 -3.23 -11.85 -17.33
N ASP A 294 -3.89 -10.88 -16.69
CA ASP A 294 -4.30 -9.62 -17.29
C ASP A 294 -3.24 -8.54 -17.05
N SER A 295 -2.70 -7.96 -18.13
CA SER A 295 -1.65 -6.94 -18.07
C SER A 295 -2.11 -5.62 -17.44
N ASP A 296 -3.38 -5.26 -17.59
CA ASP A 296 -3.88 -4.01 -17.01
C ASP A 296 -4.11 -4.16 -15.52
N VAL A 297 -4.61 -5.33 -15.09
CA VAL A 297 -4.68 -5.65 -13.66
C VAL A 297 -3.29 -5.75 -13.05
N LEU A 298 -2.30 -6.29 -13.78
CA LEU A 298 -0.92 -6.35 -13.31
C LEU A 298 -0.36 -4.96 -13.01
N LYS A 299 -0.56 -3.98 -13.91
CA LYS A 299 -0.08 -2.60 -13.69
C LYS A 299 -0.67 -1.99 -12.42
N GLU A 300 -1.94 -2.27 -12.14
CA GLU A 300 -2.62 -1.80 -10.94
C GLU A 300 -2.09 -2.51 -9.68
N LEU A 301 -1.96 -3.84 -9.70
CA LEU A 301 -1.37 -4.60 -8.59
C LEU A 301 0.09 -4.18 -8.32
N GLN A 302 0.84 -3.85 -9.37
CA GLN A 302 2.21 -3.36 -9.27
C GLN A 302 2.34 -2.01 -8.56
N LYS A 303 1.25 -1.26 -8.35
CA LYS A 303 1.25 -0.01 -7.57
C LYS A 303 1.09 -0.23 -6.06
N ILE A 304 0.74 -1.45 -5.62
CA ILE A 304 0.46 -1.73 -4.21
C ILE A 304 1.70 -1.44 -3.36
N TYR A 305 1.56 -0.53 -2.39
CA TYR A 305 2.58 -0.26 -1.38
C TYR A 305 2.61 -1.33 -0.30
N GLY A 306 3.81 -1.65 0.18
CA GLY A 306 4.02 -2.47 1.37
C GLY A 306 3.81 -1.69 2.67
N PRO A 307 3.92 -2.34 3.84
CA PRO A 307 4.33 -3.73 4.02
C PRO A 307 3.29 -4.75 3.53
N LEU A 308 3.67 -5.61 2.58
CA LEU A 308 2.80 -6.69 2.07
C LEU A 308 3.57 -8.00 2.01
N ASN A 309 3.05 -9.04 2.65
CA ASN A 309 3.61 -10.38 2.63
C ASN A 309 2.61 -11.37 2.01
N ILE A 310 3.09 -12.13 1.03
CA ILE A 310 2.36 -13.24 0.44
C ILE A 310 3.15 -14.50 0.74
N TRP A 311 2.60 -15.42 1.53
CA TRP A 311 3.19 -16.73 1.80
C TRP A 311 2.50 -17.82 1.00
N VAL A 312 3.30 -18.72 0.47
CA VAL A 312 2.85 -20.04 0.04
C VAL A 312 3.36 -21.06 1.04
N VAL A 313 2.48 -21.92 1.53
CA VAL A 313 2.84 -23.02 2.41
C VAL A 313 2.36 -24.32 1.82
N LEU A 314 3.29 -25.26 1.65
CA LEU A 314 3.01 -26.65 1.31
C LEU A 314 3.07 -27.46 2.59
N ASP A 315 1.92 -28.01 2.98
CA ASP A 315 1.79 -28.86 4.15
C ASP A 315 1.98 -30.33 3.76
N GLY A 316 2.73 -31.07 4.57
CA GLY A 316 3.17 -32.41 4.18
C GLY A 316 4.08 -33.11 5.17
N PHE A 317 4.57 -34.28 4.74
CA PHE A 317 5.48 -35.12 5.51
C PHE A 317 6.82 -35.26 4.81
N MET A 318 7.90 -35.05 5.54
CA MET A 318 9.24 -35.45 5.09
C MET A 318 9.48 -36.89 5.47
N THR A 319 9.99 -37.68 4.52
CA THR A 319 10.42 -39.04 4.79
C THR A 319 11.93 -39.10 4.92
N ARG A 320 12.39 -39.80 5.96
CA ARG A 320 13.80 -40.13 6.13
C ARG A 320 13.97 -41.62 6.40
N ASP A 321 14.98 -42.19 5.76
CA ASP A 321 15.44 -43.52 6.14
C ASP A 321 16.32 -43.38 7.39
N VAL A 322 15.93 -44.05 8.48
CA VAL A 322 16.72 -44.07 9.71
C VAL A 322 17.92 -45.00 9.49
N GLN A 323 19.13 -44.44 9.52
CA GLN A 323 20.41 -45.17 9.38
C GLN A 323 20.95 -45.68 10.72
#